data_AF-A0A3P8YCL1-F1
#
_entry.id   AF-A0A3P8YCL1-F1
#
_cell.length_a   1.000
_cell.length_b   1.000
_cell.length_c   1.000
_cell.angle_alpha   90.00
_cell.angle_beta   90.00
_cell.angle_gamma   90.00
#
_symmetry.space_group_name_H-M   'P 1'
#
loop_
_entity.id
_entity.type
_entity.pdbx_description
1 polymer ?
#
loop_
_entity_poly.entity_id
_entity_poly.type
_entity_poly.pdbx_seq_one_letter_code
_entity_poly.pdbx_strand_id
1 'polypeptide(L)'
;MNGHTEDPDLMGLQMSQGSFQQLWETIMTPQGPNIAPTESENWDDLDATLLPESTLDDGFERLFELTDQPVAEPFVTPADNVPPTASTVPSTVDYPGEHGFQLRFQKSGTAKSVTSTFSAQLNKLYCQLAKTCPVEVLMLNEPPPGAILRATAIYKKSEHVSEVVRRCPHHQSAPEYNEGVNHRSHLIRVEGSQRVQYLEDENTKRQSVVLPYEPPQLGSEVTTVLLNFMCNSSCMGGMNRRPILTILTLETAEGQVLGRRCFEVRVCACPGRDRKSEEENAAKSLNGTKTASGTKRKSTPLPGTSKKTKNVSSTEDEDKDGVFLLPVRGRERYEWLKKINDSLELMDHVPPADQEKYKKKCSAISIRKGAVIPKSGKRLVTKEDKSDSD
;
A
#
# COMPACT_ATOMS: atom_id res chain seq x y z
N MET A 1 22.87 -36.37 46.11
CA MET A 1 22.81 -34.92 46.42
C MET A 1 22.30 -34.20 45.18
N ASN A 2 21.56 -33.11 45.39
CA ASN A 2 20.74 -32.41 44.39
C ASN A 2 21.61 -31.65 43.36
N GLY A 3 21.09 -31.25 42.18
CA GLY A 3 19.70 -31.35 41.73
C GLY A 3 19.40 -30.88 40.29
N HIS A 4 18.12 -30.55 40.10
CA HIS A 4 17.34 -30.21 38.90
C HIS A 4 17.82 -28.95 38.09
N THR A 5 17.86 -29.00 36.74
CA THR A 5 16.87 -28.53 35.69
C THR A 5 17.12 -27.07 35.23
N GLU A 6 16.64 -26.53 34.09
CA GLU A 6 15.67 -26.92 33.02
C GLU A 6 16.23 -26.51 31.62
N ASP A 7 15.74 -27.15 30.54
CA ASP A 7 15.84 -26.68 29.13
C ASP A 7 14.42 -26.75 28.53
N PRO A 8 13.91 -25.74 27.79
CA PRO A 8 12.49 -25.64 27.45
C PRO A 8 12.04 -26.41 26.21
N ASP A 9 10.77 -26.81 26.23
CA ASP A 9 10.12 -27.77 25.34
C ASP A 9 10.21 -27.54 23.83
N LEU A 10 10.44 -28.64 23.11
CA LEU A 10 10.09 -28.82 21.70
C LEU A 10 9.19 -30.06 21.53
N MET A 11 7.91 -29.95 21.89
CA MET A 11 6.89 -30.95 21.54
C MET A 11 5.75 -30.31 20.73
N GLY A 12 5.48 -30.89 19.56
CA GLY A 12 4.46 -30.41 18.64
C GLY A 12 3.05 -30.84 19.05
N LEU A 13 2.14 -29.87 19.15
CA LEU A 13 0.71 -30.16 19.27
C LEU A 13 0.11 -30.44 17.89
N GLN A 14 -0.13 -31.73 17.61
CA GLN A 14 -1.05 -32.14 16.54
C GLN A 14 -2.46 -31.63 16.87
N MET A 15 -2.92 -30.60 16.16
CA MET A 15 -4.31 -30.18 16.20
C MET A 15 -5.19 -31.25 15.55
N SER A 16 -5.80 -32.11 16.38
CA SER A 16 -6.82 -33.05 15.93
C SER A 16 -8.11 -32.30 15.61
N GLN A 17 -8.82 -32.76 14.57
CA GLN A 17 -9.91 -32.01 13.94
C GLN A 17 -11.19 -31.87 14.82
N GLY A 18 -11.23 -32.51 15.99
CA GLY A 18 -12.36 -32.46 16.93
C GLY A 18 -12.29 -31.35 17.99
N SER A 19 -11.13 -30.74 18.23
CA SER A 19 -10.94 -29.78 19.34
C SER A 19 -11.73 -28.48 19.20
N PHE A 20 -12.10 -28.07 17.98
CA PHE A 20 -12.82 -26.82 17.74
C PHE A 20 -14.32 -26.92 18.07
N GLN A 21 -14.89 -28.11 17.95
CA GLN A 21 -16.34 -28.32 18.11
C GLN A 21 -16.75 -28.25 19.59
N GLN A 22 -15.94 -28.82 20.50
CA GLN A 22 -16.13 -28.73 21.95
C GLN A 22 -15.98 -27.28 22.49
N LEU A 23 -15.07 -26.50 21.89
CA LEU A 23 -14.93 -25.07 22.21
C LEU A 23 -16.18 -24.27 21.81
N TRP A 24 -16.82 -24.63 20.68
CA TRP A 24 -18.01 -23.94 20.21
C TRP A 24 -19.25 -24.24 21.05
N GLU A 25 -19.43 -25.50 21.46
CA GLU A 25 -20.53 -25.90 22.37
C GLU A 25 -20.43 -25.22 23.74
N THR A 26 -19.20 -25.05 24.26
CA THR A 26 -18.94 -24.38 25.56
C THR A 26 -19.33 -22.88 25.57
N ILE A 27 -19.35 -22.22 24.40
CA ILE A 27 -19.69 -20.79 24.26
C ILE A 27 -21.22 -20.56 24.19
N MET A 28 -21.99 -21.59 23.86
CA MET A 28 -23.44 -21.50 23.58
C MET A 28 -24.34 -21.91 24.74
N THR A 29 -23.80 -22.30 25.90
CA THR A 29 -24.57 -22.68 27.10
C THR A 29 -24.64 -21.55 28.14
N PRO A 30 -25.83 -21.05 28.52
CA PRO A 30 -25.97 -20.00 29.52
C PRO A 30 -25.94 -20.57 30.95
N GLN A 31 -24.74 -20.80 31.50
CA GLN A 31 -24.52 -21.10 32.92
C GLN A 31 -23.22 -20.44 33.42
N GLY A 32 -23.35 -19.33 34.14
CA GLY A 32 -22.24 -18.73 34.90
C GLY A 32 -22.21 -19.26 36.35
N PRO A 33 -21.04 -19.35 37.01
CA PRO A 33 -20.95 -19.86 38.37
C PRO A 33 -21.42 -18.83 39.42
N ASN A 34 -22.69 -18.97 39.78
CA ASN A 34 -23.26 -18.87 41.14
C ASN A 34 -22.53 -18.00 42.21
N ILE A 35 -23.10 -16.84 42.53
CA ILE A 35 -22.95 -16.15 43.82
C ILE A 35 -24.35 -16.01 44.43
N ALA A 36 -24.46 -16.31 45.74
CA ALA A 36 -25.72 -16.51 46.47
C ALA A 36 -26.38 -15.18 46.96
N PRO A 37 -27.65 -15.19 47.45
CA PRO A 37 -28.62 -14.14 47.08
C PRO A 37 -29.13 -13.25 48.22
N THR A 38 -29.83 -12.17 47.85
CA THR A 38 -30.87 -11.49 48.65
C THR A 38 -31.94 -10.91 47.71
N GLU A 39 -33.21 -11.31 47.91
CA GLU A 39 -34.50 -10.57 47.80
C GLU A 39 -34.68 -9.52 46.66
N SER A 40 -35.77 -9.43 45.89
CA SER A 40 -37.08 -10.11 45.75
C SER A 40 -37.74 -9.60 44.42
N GLU A 41 -38.97 -9.91 43.95
CA GLU A 41 -40.13 -10.66 44.45
C GLU A 41 -40.58 -11.81 43.49
N ASN A 42 -41.65 -11.64 42.68
CA ASN A 42 -42.33 -12.71 41.93
C ASN A 42 -43.03 -12.22 40.64
N TRP A 43 -43.01 -13.03 39.57
CA TRP A 43 -43.95 -12.96 38.43
C TRP A 43 -44.20 -14.38 37.88
N ASP A 44 -45.19 -15.06 38.46
CA ASP A 44 -45.84 -16.23 37.88
C ASP A 44 -47.33 -15.95 37.82
N ASP A 45 -47.90 -16.05 36.61
CA ASP A 45 -49.21 -16.65 36.28
C ASP A 45 -49.78 -16.03 34.98
N LEU A 46 -49.64 -16.74 33.85
CA LEU A 46 -50.76 -16.83 32.89
C LEU A 46 -50.63 -18.09 32.01
N ASP A 47 -51.56 -19.01 32.21
CA ASP A 47 -51.75 -20.23 31.41
C ASP A 47 -52.13 -19.93 29.94
N ALA A 48 -51.75 -20.83 29.04
CA ALA A 48 -51.96 -20.71 27.60
C ALA A 48 -52.93 -21.79 27.08
N THR A 49 -54.23 -21.54 27.19
CA THR A 49 -55.27 -22.35 26.53
C THR A 49 -56.31 -21.49 25.80
N LEU A 50 -56.86 -22.06 24.70
CA LEU A 50 -57.88 -21.52 23.76
C LEU A 50 -57.36 -20.72 22.53
N LEU A 51 -57.16 -21.50 21.45
CA LEU A 51 -57.18 -21.10 20.01
C LEU A 51 -58.63 -20.73 19.56
N PRO A 52 -58.94 -20.21 18.33
CA PRO A 52 -58.15 -20.26 17.08
C PRO A 52 -58.22 -19.04 16.11
N GLU A 53 -57.54 -19.21 14.96
CA GLU A 53 -57.70 -18.57 13.64
C GLU A 53 -58.62 -17.34 13.46
N SER A 54 -58.05 -16.19 13.11
CA SER A 54 -58.26 -15.50 11.80
C SER A 54 -57.51 -14.15 11.74
N THR A 55 -57.42 -13.57 10.52
CA THR A 55 -56.91 -12.22 10.20
C THR A 55 -55.49 -11.88 10.68
N LEU A 56 -54.51 -12.35 9.90
CA LEU A 56 -53.38 -11.49 9.54
C LEU A 56 -53.88 -10.24 8.80
N ASP A 57 -53.06 -9.18 8.79
CA ASP A 57 -53.21 -7.92 8.04
C ASP A 57 -54.04 -6.79 8.71
N ASP A 58 -53.50 -6.20 9.79
CA ASP A 58 -53.77 -4.79 10.19
C ASP A 58 -52.76 -4.20 11.22
N GLY A 59 -51.63 -4.88 11.47
CA GLY A 59 -50.76 -4.58 12.62
C GLY A 59 -49.54 -3.69 12.37
N PHE A 60 -49.19 -3.36 11.13
CA PHE A 60 -47.89 -2.76 10.80
C PHE A 60 -47.89 -1.22 10.69
N GLU A 61 -49.00 -0.62 10.24
CA GLU A 61 -49.10 0.84 10.05
C GLU A 61 -49.22 1.63 11.37
N ARG A 62 -49.74 1.01 12.43
CA ARG A 62 -50.05 1.72 13.70
C ARG A 62 -48.85 1.94 14.63
N LEU A 63 -47.65 1.54 14.20
CA LEU A 63 -46.39 1.70 14.96
C LEU A 63 -45.62 2.98 14.61
N PHE A 64 -46.00 3.69 13.55
CA PHE A 64 -45.32 4.90 13.07
C PHE A 64 -46.03 6.24 13.38
N GLU A 65 -47.21 6.23 14.01
CA GLU A 65 -48.05 7.42 14.24
C GLU A 65 -48.15 7.91 15.71
N LEU A 66 -47.31 7.42 16.64
CA LEU A 66 -47.39 7.79 18.07
C LEU A 66 -46.09 8.36 18.67
N THR A 67 -45.36 9.18 17.91
CA THR A 67 -44.31 10.06 18.45
C THR A 67 -44.37 11.46 17.84
N ASP A 68 -45.38 12.25 18.23
CA ASP A 68 -45.40 13.69 17.96
C ASP A 68 -46.09 14.47 19.10
N GLN A 69 -45.31 14.86 20.11
CA GLN A 69 -45.48 16.09 20.92
C GLN A 69 -44.27 16.34 21.85
N PRO A 70 -43.99 17.60 22.23
CA PRO A 70 -42.67 18.01 22.71
C PRO A 70 -42.47 17.84 24.22
N VAL A 71 -41.27 17.40 24.61
CA VAL A 71 -40.83 17.33 26.01
C VAL A 71 -39.51 18.10 26.17
N ALA A 72 -39.37 18.81 27.30
CA ALA A 72 -38.36 19.84 27.53
C ALA A 72 -36.90 19.33 27.55
N GLU A 73 -35.97 20.23 27.23
CA GLU A 73 -34.54 19.94 27.16
C GLU A 73 -33.93 19.53 28.52
N PRO A 74 -33.15 18.45 28.57
CA PRO A 74 -32.18 18.24 29.64
C PRO A 74 -30.94 19.11 29.38
N PHE A 75 -30.51 19.84 30.41
CA PHE A 75 -29.36 20.75 30.38
C PHE A 75 -28.04 19.97 30.22
N VAL A 76 -27.56 19.80 28.99
CA VAL A 76 -26.29 19.10 28.70
C VAL A 76 -25.10 20.04 28.93
N THR A 77 -24.21 19.68 29.85
CA THR A 77 -22.93 20.36 30.06
C THR A 77 -22.03 20.25 28.83
N PRO A 78 -21.47 21.35 28.30
CA PRO A 78 -20.67 21.31 27.08
C PRO A 78 -19.24 20.82 27.34
N ALA A 79 -19.04 19.51 27.24
CA ALA A 79 -17.74 18.89 27.06
C ALA A 79 -17.86 17.78 26.00
N ASP A 80 -16.85 17.68 25.13
CA ASP A 80 -16.61 16.57 24.21
C ASP A 80 -17.70 16.24 23.18
N ASN A 81 -18.05 17.24 22.36
CA ASN A 81 -18.67 17.04 21.04
C ASN A 81 -17.79 17.59 19.91
N VAL A 82 -16.48 17.29 19.97
CA VAL A 82 -15.58 17.45 18.82
C VAL A 82 -15.59 16.13 18.04
N PRO A 83 -16.16 16.07 16.81
CA PRO A 83 -16.03 14.87 16.00
C PRO A 83 -14.54 14.62 15.71
N PRO A 84 -14.05 13.37 15.74
CA PRO A 84 -12.64 13.09 15.48
C PRO A 84 -12.27 13.57 14.07
N THR A 85 -11.48 14.64 14.00
CA THR A 85 -11.13 15.34 12.76
C THR A 85 -10.30 14.49 11.78
N ALA A 86 -9.81 13.34 12.24
CA ALA A 86 -9.15 12.34 11.43
C ALA A 86 -9.98 11.05 11.30
N SER A 87 -10.51 10.81 10.10
CA SER A 87 -10.94 9.48 9.69
C SER A 87 -9.77 8.49 9.78
N THR A 88 -10.03 7.28 10.28
CA THR A 88 -9.07 6.16 10.34
C THR A 88 -8.34 5.94 9.01
N VAL A 89 -9.03 6.17 7.90
CA VAL A 89 -8.44 6.26 6.55
C VAL A 89 -8.73 7.64 5.98
N PRO A 90 -7.72 8.53 5.84
CA PRO A 90 -7.87 9.81 5.17
C PRO A 90 -8.28 9.60 3.70
N SER A 91 -9.27 10.36 3.23
CA SER A 91 -9.67 10.31 1.83
C SER A 91 -8.56 10.85 0.92
N THR A 92 -8.25 10.11 -0.14
CA THR A 92 -7.22 10.46 -1.14
C THR A 92 -7.79 11.15 -2.37
N VAL A 93 -9.08 11.50 -2.35
CA VAL A 93 -9.76 12.14 -3.47
C VAL A 93 -9.45 13.63 -3.44
N ASP A 94 -8.92 14.14 -4.55
CA ASP A 94 -8.63 15.54 -4.79
C ASP A 94 -9.91 16.41 -4.71
N TYR A 95 -9.84 17.49 -3.94
CA TYR A 95 -10.97 18.38 -3.66
C TYR A 95 -10.48 19.84 -3.67
N PRO A 96 -10.76 20.65 -4.72
CA PRO A 96 -10.41 22.07 -4.73
C PRO A 96 -11.08 22.88 -3.62
N GLY A 97 -12.31 22.49 -3.23
CA GLY A 97 -13.19 23.32 -2.42
C GLY A 97 -13.52 24.67 -3.05
N GLU A 98 -14.20 25.50 -2.27
CA GLU A 98 -14.74 26.81 -2.69
C GLU A 98 -13.62 27.84 -2.97
N HIS A 99 -12.46 27.65 -2.34
CA HIS A 99 -11.29 28.51 -2.52
C HIS A 99 -10.38 28.08 -3.69
N GLY A 100 -10.73 27.00 -4.41
CA GLY A 100 -9.99 26.57 -5.60
C GLY A 100 -8.59 26.01 -5.32
N PHE A 101 -8.37 25.45 -4.13
CA PHE A 101 -7.08 24.95 -3.62
C PHE A 101 -6.39 24.01 -4.61
N GLN A 102 -5.17 24.39 -5.01
CA GLN A 102 -4.37 23.70 -6.02
C GLN A 102 -2.89 23.70 -5.64
N LEU A 103 -2.16 22.69 -6.10
CA LEU A 103 -0.70 22.60 -5.94
C LEU A 103 -0.01 22.73 -7.30
N ARG A 104 1.04 23.53 -7.33
CA ARG A 104 1.97 23.66 -8.44
C ARG A 104 3.38 23.29 -7.95
N PHE A 105 4.14 22.70 -8.84
CA PHE A 105 5.53 22.34 -8.60
C PHE A 105 6.38 23.02 -9.65
N GLN A 106 7.54 23.52 -9.25
CA GLN A 106 8.47 24.17 -10.18
C GLN A 106 8.93 23.16 -11.25
N LYS A 107 9.07 23.64 -12.49
CA LYS A 107 9.45 22.82 -13.64
C LYS A 107 10.95 22.47 -13.61
N SER A 108 11.32 21.58 -12.70
CA SER A 108 12.68 21.04 -12.60
C SER A 108 12.98 20.05 -13.72
N GLY A 109 14.22 20.09 -14.22
CA GLY A 109 14.73 19.10 -15.16
C GLY A 109 14.97 17.71 -14.55
N THR A 110 15.51 16.80 -15.36
CA THR A 110 15.83 15.40 -14.99
C THR A 110 17.34 15.13 -14.93
N ALA A 111 18.17 16.17 -14.77
CA ALA A 111 19.63 16.03 -14.67
C ALA A 111 20.06 15.29 -13.39
N LYS A 112 21.23 14.66 -13.42
CA LYS A 112 21.75 13.82 -12.30
C LYS A 112 21.98 14.59 -11.00
N SER A 113 22.22 15.89 -11.08
CA SER A 113 22.45 16.81 -9.95
C SER A 113 21.16 17.32 -9.29
N VAL A 114 19.98 17.01 -9.85
CA VAL A 114 18.71 17.55 -9.34
C VAL A 114 18.32 16.84 -8.04
N THR A 115 18.18 17.63 -6.98
CA THR A 115 17.83 17.19 -5.61
C THR A 115 16.32 16.95 -5.43
N SER A 116 15.48 17.64 -6.20
CA SER A 116 14.02 17.49 -6.22
C SER A 116 13.44 17.79 -7.60
N THR A 117 12.56 16.92 -8.11
CA THR A 117 11.92 17.04 -9.43
C THR A 117 10.53 16.43 -9.43
N PHE A 118 9.57 17.10 -10.08
CA PHE A 118 8.17 16.66 -10.12
C PHE A 118 7.76 16.18 -11.51
N SER A 119 7.11 15.02 -11.57
CA SER A 119 6.46 14.50 -12.77
C SER A 119 4.98 14.84 -12.77
N ALA A 120 4.57 15.76 -13.65
CA ALA A 120 3.17 16.07 -13.85
C ALA A 120 2.37 14.90 -14.47
N GLN A 121 3.03 14.04 -15.26
CA GLN A 121 2.39 12.87 -15.90
C GLN A 121 1.99 11.80 -14.87
N LEU A 122 2.77 11.66 -13.80
CA LEU A 122 2.55 10.67 -12.75
C LEU A 122 1.97 11.26 -11.47
N ASN A 123 1.74 12.58 -11.43
CA ASN A 123 1.45 13.37 -10.23
C ASN A 123 2.39 12.97 -9.05
N LYS A 124 3.70 12.97 -9.32
CA LYS A 124 4.70 12.33 -8.47
C LYS A 124 5.96 13.17 -8.27
N LEU A 125 6.26 13.44 -7.00
CA LEU A 125 7.47 14.11 -6.56
C LEU A 125 8.61 13.10 -6.33
N TYR A 126 9.77 13.37 -6.90
CA TYR A 126 11.00 12.62 -6.68
C TYR A 126 11.99 13.55 -5.97
N CYS A 127 12.47 13.15 -4.79
CA CYS A 127 13.36 13.99 -3.98
C CYS A 127 14.45 13.17 -3.28
N GLN A 128 15.53 13.84 -2.91
CA GLN A 128 16.59 13.26 -2.06
C GLN A 128 16.23 13.34 -0.57
N LEU A 129 16.80 12.42 0.20
CA LEU A 129 16.68 12.39 1.67
C LEU A 129 17.02 13.77 2.28
N ALA A 130 16.13 14.25 3.15
CA ALA A 130 16.26 15.51 3.89
C ALA A 130 16.49 16.78 3.04
N LYS A 131 16.31 16.73 1.71
CA LYS A 131 16.39 17.91 0.84
C LYS A 131 15.04 18.62 0.73
N THR A 132 15.11 19.95 0.74
CA THR A 132 13.99 20.87 0.64
C THR A 132 13.27 20.71 -0.71
N CYS A 133 11.95 20.57 -0.65
CA CYS A 133 11.07 20.44 -1.80
C CYS A 133 10.04 21.58 -1.78
N PRO A 134 10.17 22.61 -2.62
CA PRO A 134 9.17 23.67 -2.70
C PRO A 134 7.89 23.14 -3.35
N VAL A 135 6.77 23.36 -2.66
CA VAL A 135 5.41 23.13 -3.14
C VAL A 135 4.69 24.47 -3.17
N GLU A 136 4.28 24.92 -4.35
CA GLU A 136 3.56 26.18 -4.52
C GLU A 136 2.07 25.91 -4.34
N VAL A 137 1.45 26.57 -3.37
CA VAL A 137 0.01 26.55 -3.12
C VAL A 137 -0.63 27.69 -3.89
N LEU A 138 -1.65 27.37 -4.68
CA LEU A 138 -2.49 28.33 -5.38
C LEU A 138 -3.91 28.30 -4.80
N MET A 139 -4.45 29.51 -4.68
CA MET A 139 -5.79 29.80 -4.19
C MET A 139 -6.47 30.71 -5.20
N LEU A 140 -7.74 30.45 -5.51
CA LEU A 140 -8.57 31.31 -6.34
C LEU A 140 -9.19 32.43 -5.50
N ASN A 141 -9.63 32.10 -4.29
CA ASN A 141 -10.19 33.01 -3.30
C ASN A 141 -9.39 32.89 -2.01
N GLU A 142 -9.21 33.99 -1.26
CA GLU A 142 -8.54 33.92 0.04
C GLU A 142 -9.33 33.02 1.01
N PRO A 143 -8.65 32.17 1.82
CA PRO A 143 -9.32 31.36 2.84
C PRO A 143 -9.68 32.19 4.08
N PRO A 144 -10.55 31.69 4.96
CA PRO A 144 -10.90 32.36 6.21
C PRO A 144 -9.65 32.68 7.07
N PRO A 145 -9.67 33.78 7.84
CA PRO A 145 -8.58 34.10 8.76
C PRO A 145 -8.30 32.95 9.73
N GLY A 146 -7.02 32.61 9.92
CA GLY A 146 -6.62 31.50 10.78
C GLY A 146 -6.63 30.12 10.12
N ALA A 147 -6.89 30.02 8.80
CA ALA A 147 -6.72 28.77 8.06
C ALA A 147 -5.30 28.19 8.20
N ILE A 148 -5.23 26.85 8.16
CA ILE A 148 -4.00 26.07 8.34
C ILE A 148 -3.80 25.12 7.15
N LEU A 149 -2.53 24.83 6.83
CA LEU A 149 -2.16 23.76 5.90
C LEU A 149 -1.61 22.58 6.69
N ARG A 150 -2.16 21.38 6.44
CA ARG A 150 -1.70 20.12 7.03
C ARG A 150 -1.12 19.21 5.95
N ALA A 151 0.05 18.64 6.22
CA ALA A 151 0.65 17.58 5.41
C ALA A 151 0.65 16.25 6.16
N THR A 152 0.10 15.21 5.52
CA THR A 152 0.00 13.85 6.08
C THR A 152 0.47 12.82 5.05
N ALA A 153 1.27 11.83 5.48
CA ALA A 153 1.72 10.73 4.63
C ALA A 153 0.89 9.45 4.88
N ILE A 154 0.48 8.79 3.79
CA ILE A 154 -0.18 7.48 3.81
C ILE A 154 0.47 6.55 2.77
N TYR A 155 0.28 5.23 2.91
CA TYR A 155 0.65 4.30 1.83
C TYR A 155 -0.38 4.33 0.70
N LYS A 156 0.10 4.32 -0.55
CA LYS A 156 -0.75 4.40 -1.76
C LYS A 156 -1.59 3.13 -2.00
N LYS A 157 -1.09 1.97 -1.58
CA LYS A 157 -1.76 0.69 -1.77
C LYS A 157 -2.75 0.42 -0.64
N SER A 158 -3.93 -0.10 -0.97
CA SER A 158 -4.98 -0.50 -0.02
C SER A 158 -4.50 -1.50 1.04
N GLU A 159 -3.65 -2.46 0.66
CA GLU A 159 -3.04 -3.45 1.58
C GLU A 159 -2.26 -2.84 2.76
N HIS A 160 -1.85 -1.58 2.67
CA HIS A 160 -1.08 -0.88 3.71
C HIS A 160 -1.73 0.43 4.17
N VAL A 161 -2.93 0.78 3.72
CA VAL A 161 -3.51 2.11 3.99
C VAL A 161 -3.81 2.35 5.48
N SER A 162 -4.10 1.29 6.24
CA SER A 162 -4.26 1.30 7.69
C SER A 162 -2.94 1.46 8.46
N GLU A 163 -1.79 1.15 7.84
CA GLU A 163 -0.49 1.36 8.48
C GLU A 163 -0.11 2.84 8.52
N VAL A 164 0.56 3.24 9.61
CA VAL A 164 1.14 4.58 9.75
C VAL A 164 2.49 4.63 9.02
N VAL A 165 2.67 5.66 8.19
CA VAL A 165 3.96 5.94 7.55
C VAL A 165 4.91 6.56 8.58
N ARG A 166 5.91 5.80 9.02
CA ARG A 166 6.96 6.24 9.96
C ARG A 166 8.36 6.13 9.35
N ARG A 167 9.32 6.91 9.86
CA ARG A 167 10.75 6.75 9.55
C ARG A 167 11.27 5.40 10.08
N CYS A 168 12.27 4.80 9.44
CA CYS A 168 12.90 3.59 9.97
C CYS A 168 13.70 3.88 11.27
N PRO A 169 13.88 2.89 12.17
CA PRO A 169 14.60 3.07 13.44
C PRO A 169 15.99 3.72 13.28
N HIS A 170 16.76 3.31 12.25
CA HIS A 170 18.07 3.88 11.94
C HIS A 170 18.03 5.40 11.72
N HIS A 171 17.05 5.91 10.97
CA HIS A 171 16.92 7.36 10.75
C HIS A 171 16.28 8.08 11.95
N GLN A 172 15.54 7.39 12.82
CA GLN A 172 15.03 7.97 14.07
C GLN A 172 16.14 8.15 15.11
N SER A 173 17.13 7.24 15.15
CA SER A 173 18.26 7.30 16.10
C SER A 173 19.45 8.12 15.61
N ALA A 174 19.67 8.24 14.30
CA ALA A 174 20.81 8.98 13.73
C ALA A 174 20.82 10.47 14.17
N PRO A 175 21.91 11.02 14.72
CA PRO A 175 21.94 12.39 15.26
C PRO A 175 21.91 13.49 14.18
N GLU A 176 22.47 13.22 12.99
CA GLU A 176 22.70 14.16 11.87
C GLU A 176 21.49 15.04 11.50
N TYR A 177 20.26 14.53 11.70
CA TYR A 177 19.01 15.23 11.41
C TYR A 177 18.05 15.28 12.61
N ASN A 178 18.50 14.97 13.83
CA ASN A 178 17.64 14.81 15.01
C ASN A 178 18.12 15.54 16.27
N GLU A 179 19.26 16.24 16.19
CA GLU A 179 19.74 17.15 17.24
C GLU A 179 18.77 18.32 17.44
N GLY A 180 18.40 18.62 18.69
CA GLY A 180 17.40 19.65 19.02
C GLY A 180 15.95 19.37 18.56
N VAL A 181 15.68 18.25 17.88
CA VAL A 181 14.38 17.95 17.27
C VAL A 181 13.58 16.94 18.09
N ASN A 182 12.40 17.35 18.56
CA ASN A 182 11.46 16.51 19.31
C ASN A 182 10.65 15.55 18.39
N HIS A 183 10.38 15.96 17.15
CA HIS A 183 9.60 15.19 16.16
C HIS A 183 10.51 14.22 15.35
N ARG A 184 11.21 13.33 16.05
CA ARG A 184 12.16 12.36 15.42
C ARG A 184 11.48 11.28 14.61
N SER A 185 10.23 10.94 14.91
CA SER A 185 9.44 9.90 14.24
C SER A 185 8.86 10.35 12.88
N HIS A 186 8.49 11.64 12.76
CA HIS A 186 7.79 12.23 11.62
C HIS A 186 8.56 12.13 10.30
N LEU A 187 7.95 11.55 9.27
CA LEU A 187 8.53 11.47 7.93
C LEU A 187 8.63 12.84 7.24
N ILE A 188 7.55 13.63 7.28
CA ILE A 188 7.48 14.95 6.65
C ILE A 188 7.88 16.00 7.69
N ARG A 189 8.72 16.94 7.26
CA ARG A 189 9.04 18.17 7.99
C ARG A 189 8.80 19.39 7.11
N VAL A 190 8.62 20.54 7.74
CA VAL A 190 8.51 21.85 7.09
C VAL A 190 9.73 22.69 7.44
N GLU A 191 10.31 23.34 6.43
CA GLU A 191 11.44 24.26 6.56
C GLU A 191 10.97 25.73 6.40
N GLY A 192 11.71 26.68 6.94
CA GLY A 192 11.44 28.12 6.76
C GLY A 192 10.38 28.74 7.69
N SER A 193 9.65 27.96 8.49
CA SER A 193 8.70 28.50 9.49
C SER A 193 8.92 27.89 10.87
N GLN A 194 8.93 28.75 11.90
CA GLN A 194 8.98 28.34 13.31
C GLN A 194 7.58 28.09 13.91
N ARG A 195 6.50 28.46 13.19
CA ARG A 195 5.11 28.28 13.63
C ARG A 195 4.54 26.90 13.30
N VAL A 196 5.40 25.99 12.84
CA VAL A 196 5.04 24.62 12.49
C VAL A 196 4.74 23.78 13.74
N GLN A 197 3.65 23.02 13.69
CA GLN A 197 3.26 22.08 14.73
C GLN A 197 3.33 20.65 14.19
N TYR A 198 3.92 19.75 14.98
CA TYR A 198 4.04 18.34 14.66
C TYR A 198 3.08 17.56 15.54
N LEU A 199 2.07 16.92 14.94
CA LEU A 199 0.97 16.29 15.64
C LEU A 199 0.95 14.78 15.34
N GLU A 200 0.90 13.96 16.37
CA GLU A 200 0.54 12.54 16.27
C GLU A 200 -0.86 12.36 16.87
N ASP A 201 -1.80 11.90 16.04
CA ASP A 201 -3.19 11.64 16.39
C ASP A 201 -3.26 10.52 17.45
N GLU A 202 -3.99 10.73 18.55
CA GLU A 202 -4.03 9.75 19.65
C GLU A 202 -4.77 8.45 19.28
N ASN A 203 -5.74 8.51 18.38
CA ASN A 203 -6.60 7.40 17.99
C ASN A 203 -5.99 6.63 16.80
N THR A 204 -5.60 7.35 15.75
CA THR A 204 -5.06 6.73 14.52
C THR A 204 -3.54 6.55 14.54
N LYS A 205 -2.85 7.19 15.50
CA LYS A 205 -1.38 7.29 15.59
C LYS A 205 -0.73 7.83 14.32
N ARG A 206 -1.49 8.52 13.47
CA ARG A 206 -1.00 9.13 12.24
C ARG A 206 -0.24 10.42 12.55
N GLN A 207 0.89 10.58 11.88
CA GLN A 207 1.74 11.75 12.01
C GLN A 207 1.40 12.75 10.91
N SER A 208 1.02 13.94 11.33
CA SER A 208 0.79 15.09 10.46
C SER A 208 1.67 16.27 10.89
N VAL A 209 1.90 17.19 9.97
CA VAL A 209 2.57 18.46 10.24
C VAL A 209 1.67 19.60 9.77
N VAL A 210 1.44 20.56 10.65
CA VAL A 210 0.55 21.71 10.45
C VAL A 210 1.38 22.98 10.39
N LEU A 211 1.09 23.86 9.45
CA LEU A 211 1.58 25.24 9.42
C LEU A 211 0.40 26.21 9.25
N PRO A 212 0.44 27.42 9.82
CA PRO A 212 -0.51 28.47 9.47
C PRO A 212 -0.44 28.79 7.98
N TYR A 213 -1.58 29.00 7.32
CA TYR A 213 -1.60 29.54 5.96
C TYR A 213 -1.14 31.01 5.99
N GLU A 214 -0.17 31.33 5.15
CA GLU A 214 0.29 32.70 4.92
C GLU A 214 -0.14 33.12 3.50
N PRO A 215 -0.84 34.25 3.32
CA PRO A 215 -1.17 34.76 1.99
C PRO A 215 0.09 35.02 1.14
N PRO A 216 -0.02 34.97 -0.20
CA PRO A 216 1.09 35.32 -1.09
C PRO A 216 1.64 36.73 -0.80
N GLN A 217 2.95 36.90 -0.92
CA GLN A 217 3.57 38.22 -0.83
C GLN A 217 3.10 39.13 -1.98
N LEU A 218 3.06 40.45 -1.77
CA LEU A 218 2.64 41.41 -2.79
C LEU A 218 3.44 41.24 -4.09
N GLY A 219 2.75 41.01 -5.21
CA GLY A 219 3.35 40.70 -6.51
C GLY A 219 3.58 39.21 -6.79
N SER A 220 3.29 38.31 -5.84
CA SER A 220 3.18 36.87 -6.03
C SER A 220 1.70 36.44 -6.05
N GLU A 221 1.39 35.47 -6.89
CA GLU A 221 0.10 34.74 -6.91
C GLU A 221 0.13 33.44 -6.08
N VAL A 222 1.30 33.06 -5.53
CA VAL A 222 1.51 31.78 -4.84
C VAL A 222 2.16 31.91 -3.47
N THR A 223 1.78 31.00 -2.56
CA THR A 223 2.46 30.75 -1.29
C THR A 223 3.32 29.50 -1.43
N THR A 224 4.59 29.54 -1.05
CA THR A 224 5.50 28.39 -1.17
C THR A 224 5.68 27.70 0.19
N VAL A 225 5.36 26.40 0.26
CA VAL A 225 5.62 25.54 1.40
C VAL A 225 6.86 24.70 1.13
N LEU A 226 7.83 24.71 2.05
CA LEU A 226 9.08 23.96 1.91
C LEU A 226 8.97 22.64 2.67
N LEU A 227 8.83 21.52 1.96
CA LEU A 227 8.68 20.18 2.56
C LEU A 227 9.99 19.38 2.49
N ASN A 228 10.33 18.67 3.56
CA ASN A 228 11.53 17.82 3.63
C ASN A 228 11.11 16.41 4.05
N PHE A 229 11.62 15.38 3.34
CA PHE A 229 11.28 13.98 3.61
C PHE A 229 12.46 13.24 4.25
N MET A 230 12.26 12.79 5.48
CA MET A 230 13.35 12.42 6.41
C MET A 230 13.70 10.92 6.43
N CYS A 231 13.25 10.14 5.44
CA CYS A 231 13.59 8.73 5.26
C CYS A 231 13.52 8.34 3.78
N ASN A 232 14.44 7.51 3.28
CA ASN A 232 14.36 7.00 1.90
C ASN A 232 13.17 6.03 1.76
N SER A 233 12.49 6.04 0.62
CA SER A 233 11.38 5.11 0.35
C SER A 233 11.82 3.65 0.39
N SER A 234 13.11 3.36 0.15
CA SER A 234 13.70 2.02 0.22
C SER A 234 14.10 1.54 1.62
N CYS A 235 13.97 2.35 2.68
CA CYS A 235 14.42 1.99 4.02
C CYS A 235 13.63 0.81 4.62
N MET A 236 14.36 -0.24 4.98
CA MET A 236 13.85 -1.37 5.78
C MET A 236 13.42 -0.88 7.16
N GLY A 237 12.35 -1.45 7.72
CA GLY A 237 11.77 -1.02 9.00
C GLY A 237 11.05 0.34 8.96
N GLY A 238 10.83 0.92 7.78
CA GLY A 238 10.01 2.11 7.57
C GLY A 238 9.07 1.91 6.37
N MET A 239 9.21 2.75 5.34
CA MET A 239 8.44 2.60 4.09
C MET A 239 8.69 1.26 3.36
N ASN A 240 9.88 0.69 3.44
CA ASN A 240 10.23 -0.62 2.87
C ASN A 240 9.81 -0.81 1.39
N ARG A 241 10.16 0.16 0.53
CA ARG A 241 9.83 0.23 -0.91
C ARG A 241 8.34 0.38 -1.25
N ARG A 242 7.46 0.55 -0.26
CA ARG A 242 6.03 0.81 -0.48
C ARG A 242 5.82 2.26 -0.93
N PRO A 243 5.06 2.52 -2.00
CA PRO A 243 4.78 3.88 -2.47
C PRO A 243 3.88 4.62 -1.48
N ILE A 244 4.12 5.92 -1.30
CA ILE A 244 3.37 6.78 -0.39
C ILE A 244 2.68 7.93 -1.16
N LEU A 245 1.49 8.29 -0.71
CA LEU A 245 0.81 9.53 -1.08
C LEU A 245 1.03 10.54 0.05
N THR A 246 1.40 11.77 -0.32
CA THR A 246 1.30 12.93 0.57
C THR A 246 -0.03 13.62 0.27
N ILE A 247 -0.82 13.80 1.32
CA ILE A 247 -2.06 14.56 1.32
C ILE A 247 -1.72 15.93 1.90
N LEU A 248 -1.96 16.99 1.14
CA LEU A 248 -1.99 18.35 1.64
C LEU A 248 -3.46 18.78 1.78
N THR A 249 -3.87 19.15 2.98
CA THR A 249 -5.19 19.71 3.27
C THR A 249 -5.06 21.17 3.67
N LEU A 250 -6.05 21.96 3.24
CA LEU A 250 -6.35 23.28 3.78
C LEU A 250 -7.51 23.11 4.74
N GLU A 251 -7.36 23.55 5.98
CA GLU A 251 -8.31 23.37 7.06
C GLU A 251 -8.61 24.70 7.77
N THR A 252 -9.77 24.83 8.41
CA THR A 252 -10.04 25.91 9.37
C THR A 252 -9.33 25.63 10.70
N ALA A 253 -9.33 26.59 11.63
CA ALA A 253 -8.77 26.41 12.97
C ALA A 253 -9.50 25.31 13.77
N GLU A 254 -10.77 25.05 13.45
CA GLU A 254 -11.64 24.02 14.03
C GLU A 254 -11.45 22.64 13.36
N GLY A 255 -10.59 22.55 12.33
CA GLY A 255 -10.28 21.31 11.62
C GLY A 255 -11.24 20.95 10.47
N GLN A 256 -12.11 21.85 10.03
CA GLN A 256 -12.95 21.63 8.84
C GLN A 256 -12.09 21.69 7.58
N VAL A 257 -12.11 20.64 6.75
CA VAL A 257 -11.35 20.59 5.49
C VAL A 257 -12.00 21.49 4.42
N LEU A 258 -11.33 22.60 4.11
CA LEU A 258 -11.69 23.53 3.04
C LEU A 258 -11.18 23.08 1.66
N GLY A 259 -10.09 22.31 1.62
CA GLY A 259 -9.47 21.85 0.37
C GLY A 259 -8.52 20.69 0.61
N ARG A 260 -8.30 19.85 -0.41
CA ARG A 260 -7.40 18.69 -0.35
C ARG A 260 -6.75 18.40 -1.70
N ARG A 261 -5.44 18.16 -1.70
CA ARG A 261 -4.67 17.73 -2.87
C ARG A 261 -3.71 16.62 -2.50
N CYS A 262 -3.64 15.60 -3.33
CA CYS A 262 -2.80 14.42 -3.12
C CYS A 262 -1.76 14.30 -4.22
N PHE A 263 -0.52 13.95 -3.86
CA PHE A 263 0.55 13.64 -4.82
C PHE A 263 1.42 12.50 -4.30
N GLU A 264 1.94 11.67 -5.21
CA GLU A 264 2.83 10.57 -4.82
C GLU A 264 4.24 11.10 -4.50
N VAL A 265 4.93 10.50 -3.54
CA VAL A 265 6.31 10.89 -3.21
C VAL A 265 7.25 9.69 -3.23
N ARG A 266 8.40 9.87 -3.87
CA ARG A 266 9.52 8.92 -3.87
C ARG A 266 10.80 9.58 -3.40
N VAL A 267 11.24 9.20 -2.21
CA VAL A 267 12.51 9.65 -1.63
C VAL A 267 13.62 8.69 -2.07
N CYS A 268 14.54 9.17 -2.91
CA CYS A 268 15.55 8.38 -3.60
C CYS A 268 16.85 9.15 -3.85
N ALA A 269 17.97 8.45 -4.00
CA ALA A 269 19.29 9.09 -4.18
C ALA A 269 19.45 9.83 -5.53
N CYS A 270 18.72 9.44 -6.58
CA CYS A 270 18.85 10.00 -7.93
C CYS A 270 17.49 10.36 -8.55
N PRO A 271 16.83 11.46 -8.10
CA PRO A 271 15.49 11.84 -8.53
C PRO A 271 15.29 11.90 -10.05
N GLY A 272 16.20 12.55 -10.78
CA GLY A 272 16.10 12.69 -12.24
C GLY A 272 16.17 11.36 -13.01
N ARG A 273 16.91 10.36 -12.48
CA ARG A 273 16.99 9.01 -13.07
C ARG A 273 15.69 8.25 -12.82
N ASP A 274 15.26 8.20 -11.56
CA ASP A 274 14.08 7.42 -11.16
C ASP A 274 12.83 8.01 -11.84
N ARG A 275 12.69 9.34 -11.88
CA ARG A 275 11.65 10.03 -12.64
C ARG A 275 11.64 9.60 -14.11
N LYS A 276 12.77 9.70 -14.82
CA LYS A 276 12.84 9.32 -16.24
C LYS A 276 12.49 7.84 -16.45
N SER A 277 12.97 6.96 -15.59
CA SER A 277 12.71 5.52 -15.69
C SER A 277 11.23 5.18 -15.45
N GLU A 278 10.58 5.83 -14.49
CA GLU A 278 9.16 5.62 -14.21
C GLU A 278 8.26 6.27 -15.28
N GLU A 279 8.60 7.47 -15.78
CA GLU A 279 7.92 8.11 -16.92
C GLU A 279 8.04 7.26 -18.19
N GLU A 280 9.22 6.70 -18.49
CA GLU A 280 9.42 5.80 -19.64
C GLU A 280 8.65 4.48 -19.50
N ASN A 281 8.58 3.90 -18.30
CA ASN A 281 7.82 2.68 -18.04
C ASN A 281 6.30 2.93 -18.12
N ALA A 282 5.81 4.05 -17.60
CA ALA A 282 4.41 4.44 -17.73
C ALA A 282 4.05 4.75 -19.20
N ALA A 283 4.92 5.44 -19.93
CA ALA A 283 4.74 5.68 -21.36
C ALA A 283 4.69 4.38 -22.17
N LYS A 284 5.51 3.36 -21.85
CA LYS A 284 5.43 2.01 -22.46
C LYS A 284 4.13 1.29 -22.10
N SER A 285 3.68 1.39 -20.84
CA SER A 285 2.43 0.77 -20.37
C SER A 285 1.18 1.41 -20.95
N LEU A 286 1.22 2.71 -21.29
CA LEU A 286 0.14 3.43 -21.95
C LEU A 286 0.21 3.24 -23.48
N ASN A 287 1.41 3.28 -24.05
CA ASN A 287 1.65 3.08 -25.47
C ASN A 287 1.98 1.61 -25.77
N GLY A 288 1.05 0.70 -25.45
CA GLY A 288 1.03 -0.68 -25.96
C GLY A 288 0.90 -0.76 -27.50
N THR A 289 1.02 0.37 -28.19
CA THR A 289 1.10 0.50 -29.65
C THR A 289 2.14 1.56 -30.04
N LYS A 290 3.18 1.11 -30.76
CA LYS A 290 3.91 1.84 -31.81
C LYS A 290 4.50 3.23 -31.45
N THR A 291 5.80 3.28 -31.15
CA THR A 291 6.80 4.09 -31.90
C THR A 291 8.24 3.77 -31.46
N ALA A 292 8.86 2.77 -32.10
CA ALA A 292 10.30 2.57 -32.03
C ALA A 292 11.01 3.25 -33.22
N SER A 293 10.90 4.58 -33.35
CA SER A 293 11.78 5.30 -34.30
C SER A 293 13.18 5.39 -33.71
N GLY A 294 14.02 4.43 -34.09
CA GLY A 294 15.37 4.28 -33.54
C GLY A 294 16.26 5.52 -33.74
N THR A 295 17.11 5.77 -32.76
CA THR A 295 18.21 6.73 -32.79
C THR A 295 19.01 6.64 -34.09
N LYS A 296 19.10 7.74 -34.87
CA LYS A 296 20.08 7.85 -35.95
C LYS A 296 21.22 8.80 -35.56
N ARG A 297 22.32 8.21 -35.09
CA ARG A 297 23.61 8.92 -34.99
C ARG A 297 24.07 9.32 -36.40
N LYS A 298 24.76 10.45 -36.46
CA LYS A 298 25.32 11.07 -37.67
C LYS A 298 26.49 10.23 -38.21
N SER A 299 26.36 9.69 -39.43
CA SER A 299 27.47 9.22 -40.27
C SER A 299 27.21 9.57 -41.74
N THR A 300 28.30 9.77 -42.48
CA THR A 300 28.41 10.48 -43.76
C THR A 300 27.85 9.68 -44.97
N PRO A 301 27.30 10.32 -46.03
CA PRO A 301 26.65 9.61 -47.13
C PRO A 301 27.56 9.34 -48.35
N LEU A 302 27.29 8.26 -49.08
CA LEU A 302 27.67 8.04 -50.48
C LEU A 302 26.53 7.29 -51.24
N PRO A 303 26.39 7.39 -52.58
CA PRO A 303 25.11 7.19 -53.28
C PRO A 303 25.04 5.96 -54.22
N GLY A 304 23.79 5.54 -54.56
CA GLY A 304 23.48 4.52 -55.58
C GLY A 304 22.04 3.98 -55.47
N THR A 305 21.03 4.67 -56.04
CA THR A 305 20.35 4.34 -57.31
C THR A 305 19.33 3.17 -57.32
N SER A 306 18.04 3.54 -57.41
CA SER A 306 17.00 3.00 -58.31
C SER A 306 16.04 1.84 -57.90
N LYS A 307 14.77 2.25 -57.71
CA LYS A 307 13.49 1.69 -58.24
C LYS A 307 12.82 0.44 -57.60
N LYS A 308 11.54 0.66 -57.20
CA LYS A 308 10.30 -0.19 -57.29
C LYS A 308 10.44 -1.72 -57.06
N THR A 309 9.65 -2.37 -56.18
CA THR A 309 8.19 -2.57 -56.33
C THR A 309 7.46 -3.12 -55.07
N LYS A 310 6.18 -2.72 -54.93
CA LYS A 310 4.96 -3.46 -54.50
C LYS A 310 4.93 -4.41 -53.27
N ASN A 311 3.89 -4.19 -52.46
CA ASN A 311 3.22 -5.04 -51.47
C ASN A 311 3.41 -6.57 -51.56
N VAL A 312 3.60 -7.20 -50.40
CA VAL A 312 2.72 -8.28 -49.89
C VAL A 312 2.49 -8.03 -48.40
N SER A 313 1.26 -8.20 -47.94
CA SER A 313 0.86 -8.18 -46.53
C SER A 313 1.01 -9.58 -45.90
N SER A 314 1.71 -9.70 -44.78
CA SER A 314 1.70 -10.90 -43.92
C SER A 314 1.17 -10.52 -42.53
N THR A 315 -0.10 -10.86 -42.29
CA THR A 315 -0.83 -10.62 -41.04
C THR A 315 -0.43 -11.64 -39.96
N GLU A 316 0.83 -11.61 -39.54
CA GLU A 316 1.42 -12.58 -38.59
C GLU A 316 2.09 -11.92 -37.37
N ASP A 317 2.11 -10.58 -37.30
CA ASP A 317 2.71 -9.83 -36.19
C ASP A 317 1.68 -9.32 -35.15
N GLU A 318 0.37 -9.41 -35.40
CA GLU A 318 -0.65 -8.93 -34.45
C GLU A 318 -0.97 -9.95 -33.33
N ASP A 319 -0.68 -11.24 -33.51
CA ASP A 319 -0.96 -12.29 -32.52
C ASP A 319 0.12 -12.46 -31.43
N LYS A 320 1.29 -11.82 -31.56
CA LYS A 320 2.42 -12.02 -30.61
C LYS A 320 2.27 -11.28 -29.28
N ASP A 321 1.54 -10.16 -29.28
CA ASP A 321 1.38 -9.27 -28.11
C ASP A 321 -0.04 -9.35 -27.50
N GLY A 322 -0.84 -10.35 -27.87
CA GLY A 322 -2.20 -10.57 -27.36
C GLY A 322 -2.21 -11.02 -25.89
N VAL A 323 -2.91 -10.29 -25.02
CA VAL A 323 -3.11 -10.68 -23.61
C VAL A 323 -4.32 -11.61 -23.49
N PHE A 324 -4.07 -12.87 -23.13
CA PHE A 324 -5.10 -13.89 -22.96
C PHE A 324 -5.39 -14.17 -21.47
N LEU A 325 -6.68 -14.28 -21.11
CA LEU A 325 -7.11 -14.61 -19.74
C LEU A 325 -7.20 -16.13 -19.56
N LEU A 326 -6.33 -16.70 -18.71
CA LEU A 326 -6.36 -18.13 -18.36
C LEU A 326 -7.00 -18.34 -16.96
N PRO A 327 -8.24 -18.85 -16.86
CA PRO A 327 -8.86 -19.14 -15.57
C PRO A 327 -8.25 -20.40 -14.93
N VAL A 328 -7.60 -20.25 -13.77
CA VAL A 328 -6.95 -21.35 -13.04
C VAL A 328 -7.69 -21.65 -11.73
N ARG A 329 -8.05 -22.93 -11.50
CA ARG A 329 -8.60 -23.38 -10.21
C ARG A 329 -7.50 -23.82 -9.25
N GLY A 330 -7.51 -23.28 -8.03
CA GLY A 330 -6.62 -23.68 -6.93
C GLY A 330 -5.32 -22.88 -6.87
N ARG A 331 -4.95 -22.41 -5.66
CA ARG A 331 -3.87 -21.44 -5.44
C ARG A 331 -2.49 -21.96 -5.86
N GLU A 332 -2.13 -23.18 -5.49
CA GLU A 332 -0.82 -23.78 -5.80
C GLU A 332 -0.57 -23.88 -7.32
N ARG A 333 -1.60 -24.28 -8.09
CA ARG A 333 -1.52 -24.33 -9.56
C ARG A 333 -1.38 -22.95 -10.18
N TYR A 334 -2.06 -21.94 -9.62
CA TYR A 334 -1.90 -20.55 -10.04
C TYR A 334 -0.49 -20.03 -9.76
N GLU A 335 0.08 -20.28 -8.58
CA GLU A 335 1.44 -19.84 -8.22
C GLU A 335 2.51 -20.49 -9.11
N TRP A 336 2.34 -21.77 -9.47
CA TRP A 336 3.24 -22.46 -10.39
C TRP A 336 3.17 -21.89 -11.82
N LEU A 337 1.95 -21.70 -12.36
CA LEU A 337 1.76 -21.11 -13.70
C LEU A 337 2.23 -19.66 -13.77
N LYS A 338 1.95 -18.85 -12.74
CA LYS A 338 2.46 -17.49 -12.61
C LYS A 338 3.98 -17.45 -12.65
N LYS A 339 4.65 -18.31 -11.88
CA LYS A 339 6.12 -18.37 -11.85
C LYS A 339 6.73 -18.72 -13.22
N ILE A 340 6.04 -19.50 -14.04
CA ILE A 340 6.46 -19.78 -15.43
C ILE A 340 6.27 -18.54 -16.30
N ASN A 341 5.11 -17.90 -16.24
CA ASN A 341 4.81 -16.68 -17.00
C ASN A 341 5.82 -15.56 -16.68
N ASP A 342 5.99 -15.23 -15.39
CA ASP A 342 6.95 -14.23 -14.90
C ASP A 342 8.40 -14.52 -15.37
N SER A 343 8.75 -15.80 -15.57
CA SER A 343 10.07 -16.22 -16.07
C SER A 343 10.23 -16.07 -17.58
N LEU A 344 9.15 -16.24 -18.35
CA LEU A 344 9.14 -16.05 -19.81
C LEU A 344 9.23 -14.56 -20.15
N GLU A 345 8.39 -13.72 -19.52
CA GLU A 345 8.45 -12.25 -19.64
C GLU A 345 9.85 -11.71 -19.31
N LEU A 346 10.49 -12.25 -18.26
CA LEU A 346 11.85 -11.88 -17.91
C LEU A 346 12.87 -12.28 -18.98
N MET A 347 12.70 -13.43 -19.65
CA MET A 347 13.60 -13.88 -20.73
C MET A 347 13.53 -12.98 -21.96
N ASP A 348 12.36 -12.48 -22.32
CA ASP A 348 12.17 -11.59 -23.48
C ASP A 348 12.81 -10.21 -23.27
N HIS A 349 13.01 -9.80 -22.01
CA HIS A 349 13.76 -8.60 -21.65
C HIS A 349 15.29 -8.79 -21.51
N VAL A 350 15.83 -10.01 -21.62
CA VAL A 350 17.28 -10.27 -21.57
C VAL A 350 17.92 -10.07 -22.96
N PRO A 351 19.01 -9.29 -23.09
CA PRO A 351 19.71 -9.12 -24.36
C PRO A 351 20.19 -10.46 -24.96
N PRO A 352 20.13 -10.64 -26.30
CA PRO A 352 20.40 -11.94 -26.94
C PRO A 352 21.81 -12.50 -26.66
N ALA A 353 22.80 -11.64 -26.42
CA ALA A 353 24.16 -12.02 -26.05
C ALA A 353 24.27 -12.72 -24.67
N ASP A 354 23.29 -12.52 -23.78
CA ASP A 354 23.22 -13.18 -22.47
C ASP A 354 22.21 -14.35 -22.45
N GLN A 355 21.18 -14.31 -23.30
CA GLN A 355 20.29 -15.45 -23.52
C GLN A 355 21.07 -16.71 -23.94
N GLU A 356 22.07 -16.57 -24.81
CA GLU A 356 22.89 -17.70 -25.28
C GLU A 356 23.76 -18.29 -24.15
N LYS A 357 24.22 -17.46 -23.20
CA LYS A 357 24.96 -17.91 -22.02
C LYS A 357 24.05 -18.70 -21.07
N TYR A 358 22.81 -18.27 -20.87
CA TYR A 358 21.82 -19.02 -20.10
C TYR A 358 21.45 -20.35 -20.76
N LYS A 359 21.21 -20.38 -22.08
CA LYS A 359 20.95 -21.63 -22.83
C LYS A 359 22.10 -22.63 -22.68
N LYS A 360 23.36 -22.18 -22.82
CA LYS A 360 24.58 -23.00 -22.59
C LYS A 360 24.74 -23.48 -21.14
N LYS A 361 24.24 -22.73 -20.15
CA LYS A 361 24.27 -23.12 -18.74
C LYS A 361 23.19 -24.15 -18.38
N CYS A 362 21.98 -24.03 -18.96
CA CYS A 362 20.90 -24.98 -18.76
C CYS A 362 21.17 -26.34 -19.42
N SER A 363 21.75 -26.37 -20.63
CA SER A 363 22.15 -27.64 -21.26
C SER A 363 23.21 -28.39 -20.44
N ALA A 364 24.19 -27.68 -19.88
CA ALA A 364 25.19 -28.26 -18.98
C ALA A 364 24.59 -28.84 -17.68
N ILE A 365 23.49 -28.29 -17.17
CA ILE A 365 22.77 -28.83 -16.00
C ILE A 365 21.94 -30.07 -16.38
N SER A 366 21.30 -30.07 -17.56
CA SER A 366 20.56 -31.24 -18.08
C SER A 366 21.50 -32.44 -18.31
N ILE A 367 22.65 -32.22 -18.95
CA ILE A 367 23.68 -33.25 -19.18
C ILE A 367 24.21 -33.82 -17.84
N ARG A 368 24.36 -32.99 -16.80
CA ARG A 368 24.77 -33.46 -15.46
C ARG A 368 23.71 -34.29 -14.75
N LYS A 369 22.40 -34.07 -15.00
CA LYS A 369 21.33 -34.93 -14.48
C LYS A 369 21.14 -36.23 -15.26
N GLY A 370 21.47 -36.24 -16.57
CA GLY A 370 21.47 -37.46 -17.39
C GLY A 370 22.65 -38.41 -17.15
N ALA A 371 23.65 -38.00 -16.36
CA ALA A 371 24.91 -38.73 -16.16
C ALA A 371 25.08 -39.33 -14.75
N VAL A 372 24.00 -39.78 -14.11
CA VAL A 372 24.07 -40.61 -12.89
C VAL A 372 23.69 -42.05 -13.21
N ILE A 373 24.68 -42.79 -13.75
CA ILE A 373 24.61 -44.25 -13.83
C ILE A 373 25.01 -44.80 -12.45
N PRO A 374 24.13 -45.50 -11.71
CA PRO A 374 24.53 -46.16 -10.47
C PRO A 374 25.45 -47.34 -10.79
N LYS A 375 26.75 -47.21 -10.51
CA LYS A 375 27.73 -48.29 -10.69
C LYS A 375 27.91 -49.14 -9.44
N SER A 376 27.75 -50.45 -9.65
CA SER A 376 28.15 -51.61 -8.83
C SER A 376 27.55 -51.79 -7.43
N GLY A 377 26.94 -52.97 -7.24
CA GLY A 377 26.46 -53.45 -5.93
C GLY A 377 25.98 -54.89 -5.98
N LYS A 378 26.91 -55.85 -5.80
CA LYS A 378 26.70 -57.30 -5.57
C LYS A 378 26.36 -58.17 -6.79
N ARG A 379 27.24 -59.15 -7.05
CA ARG A 379 26.95 -60.35 -7.86
C ARG A 379 25.94 -61.22 -7.11
N LEU A 380 25.02 -61.83 -7.85
CA LEU A 380 24.22 -62.94 -7.36
C LEU A 380 25.16 -64.13 -7.13
N VAL A 381 25.33 -64.55 -5.87
CA VAL A 381 25.95 -65.84 -5.55
C VAL A 381 24.79 -66.82 -5.42
N THR A 382 24.67 -67.73 -6.39
CA THR A 382 23.85 -68.93 -6.26
C THR A 382 24.38 -69.72 -5.06
N LYS A 383 23.59 -69.80 -3.99
CA LYS A 383 23.81 -70.79 -2.93
C LYS A 383 22.99 -72.01 -3.30
N GLU A 384 23.66 -73.15 -3.43
CA GLU A 384 23.02 -74.44 -3.69
C GLU A 384 22.18 -74.83 -2.48
N ASP A 385 20.88 -75.06 -2.69
CA ASP A 385 20.06 -75.78 -1.74
C ASP A 385 20.34 -77.27 -1.88
N LYS A 386 20.99 -77.83 -0.86
CA LYS A 386 21.10 -79.27 -0.67
C LYS A 386 21.04 -79.57 0.83
N SER A 387 19.89 -80.06 1.24
CA SER A 387 19.66 -80.76 2.51
C SER A 387 18.88 -82.01 2.17
N ASP A 388 19.44 -83.17 2.48
CA ASP A 388 18.81 -84.47 2.28
C ASP A 388 17.54 -84.62 3.12
N SER A 389 16.54 -85.33 2.59
CA SER A 389 15.78 -86.37 3.30
C SER A 389 14.98 -87.22 2.29
N ASP A 390 15.04 -88.54 2.49
CA ASP A 390 14.42 -89.66 1.74
C ASP A 390 14.86 -89.93 0.29
#